data_AF-A0A9D6EXN9-F1
#
_entry.id   AF-A0A9D6EXN9-F1
#
_cell.length_a   1.000
_cell.length_b   1.000
_cell.length_c   1.000
_cell.angle_alpha   90.00
_cell.angle_beta   90.00
_cell.angle_gamma   90.00
#
_symmetry.space_group_name_H-M   'P 1'
#
loop_
_entity.id
_entity.type
_entity.pdbx_description
1 polymer ?
#
loop_
_entity_poly.entity_id
_entity_poly.type
_entity_poly.pdbx_seq_one_letter_code
_entity_poly.pdbx_strand_id
1 'polypeptide(L)'
;MKKNLLLLIPMLLILAPRPVLGCTIPVFRYALEKWDLTPYDVVVYHRGPLPAELQTALKPWANALKKINLDLTIVDLDGKVDKKYAKWHKEFGKDAKTPWMLVRSRSANAVDAPAWSGPCTAANLNNLVDSPLRRAILAHLTRGSSMVYVLMTSADAKADRALYDMTLKELQGLEKKIKLPEQVKEGPQIKLPLPLKVSLPLLVLDRNDPAEALFVQLLLGTEDDLAKKKGPILFPIFGRGRALASLYEKDLTPQVIVAATSFLCKECSCQVKELNPGVDLLMLADWEAHFAAMFKGRQPVPMPKVLPTALPTRVVRP
;
A
#
# COMPACT_ATOMS: atom_id res chain seq x y z
N MET A 1 -53.08 42.84 50.42
CA MET A 1 -52.83 41.59 49.64
C MET A 1 -51.74 41.87 48.62
N LYS A 2 -50.47 41.55 48.95
CA LYS A 2 -49.31 41.80 48.08
C LYS A 2 -49.07 40.56 47.19
N LYS A 3 -49.09 40.73 45.87
CA LYS A 3 -48.77 39.70 44.89
C LYS A 3 -47.24 39.57 44.80
N ASN A 4 -46.69 38.41 45.15
CA ASN A 4 -45.27 38.10 44.96
C ASN A 4 -45.05 37.58 43.53
N LEU A 5 -44.29 38.36 42.76
CA LEU A 5 -43.80 38.03 41.43
C LEU A 5 -42.53 37.17 41.58
N LEU A 6 -42.61 35.86 41.33
CA LEU A 6 -41.43 34.99 41.27
C LEU A 6 -40.77 35.13 39.89
N LEU A 7 -39.57 35.71 39.84
CA LEU A 7 -38.68 35.67 38.68
C LEU A 7 -38.08 34.25 38.54
N LEU A 8 -38.36 33.60 37.41
CA LEU A 8 -37.67 32.38 36.96
C LEU A 8 -36.36 32.79 36.28
N ILE A 9 -35.22 32.50 36.93
CA ILE A 9 -33.89 32.60 36.31
C ILE A 9 -33.64 31.27 35.55
N PRO A 10 -33.39 31.28 34.23
CA PRO A 10 -33.04 30.06 33.52
C PRO A 10 -31.60 29.66 33.92
N MET A 11 -31.49 28.51 34.58
CA MET A 11 -30.21 27.88 34.91
C MET A 11 -29.57 27.37 33.62
N LEU A 12 -28.67 28.16 33.04
CA LEU A 12 -27.87 27.80 31.89
C LEU A 12 -26.86 26.71 32.32
N LEU A 13 -27.15 25.45 31.99
CA LEU A 13 -26.22 24.34 32.17
C LEU A 13 -24.99 24.57 31.26
N ILE A 14 -23.90 25.05 31.85
CA ILE A 14 -22.59 25.09 31.19
C ILE A 14 -22.08 23.64 31.15
N LEU A 15 -22.34 22.93 30.05
CA LEU A 15 -21.62 21.69 29.75
C LEU A 15 -20.15 22.05 29.53
N ALA A 16 -19.29 21.73 30.50
CA ALA A 16 -17.85 21.77 30.29
C ALA A 16 -17.49 20.85 29.11
N PRO A 17 -16.76 21.32 28.10
CA PRO A 17 -16.31 20.46 27.01
C PRO A 17 -15.44 19.35 27.61
N ARG A 18 -15.90 18.09 27.50
CA ARG A 18 -15.06 16.94 27.83
C ARG A 18 -13.88 16.95 26.86
N PRO A 19 -12.63 16.89 27.35
CA PRO A 19 -11.49 16.74 26.45
C PRO A 19 -11.69 15.44 25.68
N VAL A 20 -11.89 15.55 24.37
CA VAL A 20 -11.82 14.40 23.47
C VAL A 20 -10.34 14.03 23.45
N LEU A 21 -9.95 13.08 24.30
CA LEU A 21 -8.59 12.57 24.31
C LEU A 21 -8.29 12.00 22.93
N GLY A 22 -7.27 12.57 22.28
CA GLY A 22 -6.87 12.21 20.93
C GLY A 22 -6.39 10.76 20.84
N CYS A 23 -6.43 10.21 19.63
CA CYS A 23 -5.89 8.88 19.36
C CYS A 23 -4.39 8.86 19.63
N THR A 24 -3.91 8.04 20.56
CA THR A 24 -2.46 7.89 20.83
C THR A 24 -1.80 6.82 19.93
N ILE A 25 -2.58 6.16 19.08
CA ILE A 25 -2.06 5.12 18.18
C ILE A 25 -1.29 5.80 17.04
N PRO A 26 -0.02 5.43 16.80
CA PRO A 26 0.72 5.95 15.66
C PRO A 26 0.03 5.63 14.33
N VAL A 27 0.08 6.53 13.34
CA VAL A 27 -0.57 6.34 12.03
C VAL A 27 -0.23 4.98 11.42
N PHE A 28 1.04 4.55 11.45
CA PHE A 28 1.43 3.26 10.87
C PHE A 28 0.74 2.06 11.54
N ARG A 29 0.54 2.12 12.86
CA ARG A 29 -0.10 1.06 13.63
C ARG A 29 -1.61 1.10 13.44
N TYR A 30 -2.19 2.31 13.41
CA TYR A 30 -3.60 2.50 13.11
C TYR A 30 -3.95 1.92 11.73
N ALA A 31 -3.13 2.21 10.73
CA ALA A 31 -3.28 1.70 9.37
C ALA A 31 -3.21 0.16 9.29
N LEU A 32 -2.35 -0.48 10.08
CA LEU A 32 -2.28 -1.94 10.11
C LEU A 32 -3.54 -2.55 10.75
N GLU A 33 -3.99 -1.99 11.86
CA GLU A 33 -5.03 -2.59 12.67
C GLU A 33 -6.45 -2.29 12.19
N LYS A 34 -6.68 -1.08 11.67
CA LYS A 34 -8.04 -0.52 11.59
C LYS A 34 -8.44 -0.06 10.19
N TRP A 35 -7.49 0.11 9.26
CA TRP A 35 -7.83 0.46 7.89
C TRP A 35 -8.04 -0.79 7.05
N ASP A 36 -9.21 -0.84 6.39
CA ASP A 36 -9.48 -1.82 5.36
C ASP A 36 -8.72 -1.47 4.09
N LEU A 37 -8.39 -2.50 3.32
CA LEU A 37 -7.71 -2.32 2.04
C LEU A 37 -8.68 -1.83 0.98
N THR A 38 -8.24 -0.86 0.19
CA THR A 38 -8.94 -0.45 -1.02
C THR A 38 -8.70 -1.51 -2.10
N PRO A 39 -9.75 -2.02 -2.75
CA PRO A 39 -9.60 -3.03 -3.79
C PRO A 39 -9.14 -2.42 -5.12
N TYR A 40 -8.54 -3.28 -5.95
CA TYR A 40 -8.27 -3.04 -7.36
C TYR A 40 -9.42 -3.60 -8.21
N ASP A 41 -9.83 -2.89 -9.25
CA ASP A 41 -10.62 -3.45 -10.34
C ASP A 41 -9.68 -4.16 -11.32
N VAL A 42 -9.84 -5.47 -11.48
CA VAL A 42 -9.15 -6.27 -12.50
C VAL A 42 -10.17 -6.74 -13.52
N VAL A 43 -10.04 -6.29 -14.76
CA VAL A 43 -10.99 -6.63 -15.84
C VAL A 43 -10.26 -7.43 -16.92
N VAL A 44 -10.75 -8.63 -17.20
CA VAL A 44 -10.25 -9.49 -18.29
C VAL A 44 -11.25 -9.46 -19.43
N TYR A 45 -10.85 -8.85 -20.54
CA TYR A 45 -11.62 -8.76 -21.76
C TYR A 45 -11.26 -9.91 -22.70
N HIS A 46 -12.27 -10.59 -23.24
CA HIS A 46 -12.08 -11.67 -24.20
C HIS A 46 -13.12 -11.63 -25.33
N ARG A 47 -12.88 -12.43 -26.37
CA ARG A 47 -13.83 -12.76 -27.45
C ARG A 47 -13.85 -14.27 -27.59
N GLY A 48 -15.04 -14.85 -27.71
CA GLY A 48 -15.21 -16.30 -27.61
C GLY A 48 -14.69 -16.90 -26.29
N PRO A 49 -14.45 -18.21 -26.21
CA PRO A 49 -14.01 -18.86 -24.97
C PRO A 49 -12.59 -18.45 -24.56
N LEU A 50 -12.36 -18.27 -23.25
CA LEU A 50 -11.01 -18.07 -22.72
C LEU A 50 -10.11 -19.28 -23.04
N PRO A 51 -8.84 -19.07 -23.41
CA PRO A 51 -7.87 -20.16 -23.55
C PRO A 51 -7.80 -21.07 -22.32
N ALA A 52 -7.64 -22.39 -22.52
CA ALA A 52 -7.62 -23.39 -21.43
C ALA A 52 -6.53 -23.12 -20.37
N GLU A 53 -5.40 -22.56 -20.80
CA GLU A 53 -4.32 -22.13 -19.91
C GLU A 53 -4.78 -21.03 -18.94
N LEU A 54 -5.51 -20.02 -19.44
CA LEU A 54 -6.05 -18.95 -18.60
C LEU A 54 -7.16 -19.43 -17.68
N GLN A 55 -8.05 -20.30 -18.16
CA GLN A 55 -9.06 -20.92 -17.30
C GLN A 55 -8.38 -21.65 -16.14
N THR A 56 -7.28 -22.36 -16.40
CA THR A 56 -6.51 -23.05 -15.36
C THR A 56 -5.83 -22.08 -14.40
N ALA A 57 -5.23 -21.00 -14.91
CA ALA A 57 -4.59 -19.96 -14.10
C ALA A 57 -5.57 -19.17 -13.21
N LEU A 58 -6.84 -19.06 -13.62
CA LEU A 58 -7.89 -18.39 -12.85
C LEU A 58 -8.54 -19.30 -11.80
N LYS A 59 -8.44 -20.63 -11.89
CA LYS A 59 -9.02 -21.55 -10.88
C LYS A 59 -8.56 -21.24 -9.43
N PRO A 60 -7.26 -20.99 -9.15
CA PRO A 60 -6.80 -20.63 -7.80
C PRO A 60 -7.39 -19.32 -7.28
N TRP A 61 -7.77 -18.41 -8.18
CA TRP A 61 -8.27 -17.08 -7.81
C TRP A 61 -9.60 -17.18 -7.06
N ALA A 62 -10.46 -18.15 -7.36
CA ALA A 62 -11.75 -18.29 -6.66
C ALA A 62 -11.62 -18.29 -5.12
N ASN A 63 -10.55 -18.89 -4.59
CA ASN A 63 -10.25 -18.87 -3.15
C ASN A 63 -9.30 -17.74 -2.75
N ALA A 64 -8.33 -17.40 -3.61
CA ALA A 64 -7.34 -16.36 -3.32
C ALA A 64 -7.92 -14.95 -3.32
N LEU A 65 -9.02 -14.68 -4.05
CA LEU A 65 -9.69 -13.38 -4.10
C LEU A 65 -10.14 -12.88 -2.73
N LYS A 66 -10.47 -13.79 -1.79
CA LYS A 66 -10.80 -13.41 -0.40
C LYS A 66 -9.59 -12.91 0.39
N LYS A 67 -8.38 -13.11 -0.13
CA LYS A 67 -7.08 -12.81 0.48
C LYS A 67 -6.32 -11.76 -0.31
N ILE A 68 -6.91 -11.21 -1.37
CA ILE A 68 -6.30 -10.18 -2.21
C ILE A 68 -7.26 -9.01 -2.23
N ASN A 69 -6.75 -7.79 -2.16
CA ASN A 69 -7.57 -6.60 -2.34
C ASN A 69 -7.85 -6.34 -3.83
N LEU A 70 -8.59 -7.24 -4.49
CA LEU A 70 -9.03 -7.04 -5.87
C LEU A 70 -10.40 -7.67 -6.15
N ASP A 71 -11.13 -7.06 -7.09
CA ASP A 71 -12.34 -7.59 -7.70
C ASP A 71 -12.05 -7.96 -9.15
N LEU A 72 -12.31 -9.22 -9.52
CA LEU A 72 -12.12 -9.72 -10.88
C LEU A 72 -13.43 -9.71 -11.65
N THR A 73 -13.44 -9.07 -12.82
CA THR A 73 -14.54 -9.10 -13.79
C THR A 73 -14.05 -9.69 -15.11
N ILE A 74 -14.71 -10.74 -15.59
CA ILE A 74 -14.46 -11.32 -16.91
C ILE A 74 -15.53 -10.80 -17.87
N VAL A 75 -15.11 -10.17 -18.96
CA VAL A 75 -15.97 -9.47 -19.92
C VAL A 75 -15.84 -10.10 -21.30
N ASP A 76 -16.93 -10.70 -21.78
CA ASP A 76 -17.07 -11.15 -23.16
C ASP A 76 -17.48 -9.98 -24.06
N LEU A 77 -16.58 -9.56 -24.95
CA LEU A 77 -16.79 -8.46 -25.89
C LEU A 77 -17.74 -8.81 -27.05
N ASP A 78 -18.07 -10.09 -27.25
CA ASP A 78 -19.07 -10.53 -28.22
C ASP A 78 -20.48 -10.61 -27.60
N GLY A 79 -20.56 -10.51 -26.27
CA GLY A 79 -21.80 -10.55 -25.50
C GLY A 79 -22.32 -9.17 -25.07
N LYS A 80 -23.22 -9.19 -24.08
CA LYS A 80 -23.72 -7.96 -23.44
C LYS A 80 -22.68 -7.43 -22.46
N VAL A 81 -22.11 -6.27 -22.76
CA VAL A 81 -21.10 -5.61 -21.91
C VAL A 81 -21.71 -4.43 -21.15
N ASP A 82 -21.47 -4.35 -19.84
CA ASP A 82 -21.88 -3.19 -19.05
C ASP A 82 -21.20 -1.89 -19.52
N LYS A 83 -21.93 -0.78 -19.46
CA LYS A 83 -21.45 0.54 -19.92
C LYS A 83 -20.10 0.95 -19.32
N LYS A 84 -19.86 0.62 -18.04
CA LYS A 84 -18.59 0.86 -17.33
C LYS A 84 -17.43 0.18 -18.06
N TYR A 85 -17.53 -1.12 -18.31
CA TYR A 85 -16.45 -1.91 -18.91
C TYR A 85 -16.29 -1.63 -20.41
N ALA A 86 -17.38 -1.31 -21.11
CA ALA A 86 -17.33 -0.86 -22.51
C ALA A 86 -16.58 0.48 -22.65
N LYS A 87 -16.83 1.44 -21.74
CA LYS A 87 -16.11 2.72 -21.70
C LYS A 87 -14.61 2.48 -21.50
N TRP A 88 -14.24 1.69 -20.48
CA TRP A 88 -12.82 1.41 -20.19
C TRP A 88 -12.12 0.67 -21.32
N HIS A 89 -12.78 -0.29 -21.97
CA HIS A 89 -12.23 -0.94 -23.15
C HIS A 89 -12.01 0.06 -24.30
N LYS A 90 -12.97 0.94 -24.57
CA LYS A 90 -12.83 1.97 -25.62
C LYS A 90 -11.66 2.91 -25.35
N GLU A 91 -11.45 3.27 -24.09
CA GLU A 91 -10.44 4.23 -23.66
C GLU A 91 -9.02 3.63 -23.65
N PHE A 92 -8.88 2.41 -23.15
CA PHE A 92 -7.56 1.83 -22.84
C PHE A 92 -7.21 0.57 -23.64
N GLY A 93 -8.18 -0.08 -24.28
CA GLY A 93 -8.02 -1.42 -24.88
C GLY A 93 -8.58 -1.56 -26.29
N LYS A 94 -9.00 -0.46 -26.96
CA LYS A 94 -9.73 -0.52 -28.23
C LYS A 94 -9.00 -1.31 -29.34
N ASP A 95 -7.66 -1.23 -29.35
CA ASP A 95 -6.79 -1.87 -30.34
C ASP A 95 -6.07 -3.11 -29.75
N ALA A 96 -6.41 -3.49 -28.51
CA ALA A 96 -5.76 -4.60 -27.84
C ALA A 96 -6.27 -5.95 -28.38
N LYS A 97 -5.34 -6.90 -28.55
CA LYS A 97 -5.68 -8.29 -28.85
C LYS A 97 -6.20 -8.97 -27.59
N THR A 98 -7.34 -9.64 -27.70
CA THR A 98 -7.89 -10.45 -26.61
C THR A 98 -7.18 -11.81 -26.52
N PRO A 99 -7.09 -12.40 -25.31
CA PRO A 99 -7.57 -11.87 -24.04
C PRO A 99 -6.64 -10.76 -23.49
N TRP A 100 -7.23 -9.68 -23.00
CA TRP A 100 -6.54 -8.49 -22.52
C TRP A 100 -6.98 -8.17 -21.10
N MET A 101 -6.07 -7.71 -20.25
CA MET A 101 -6.31 -7.42 -18.85
C MET A 101 -6.03 -5.96 -18.53
N LEU A 102 -6.94 -5.35 -17.77
CA LEU A 102 -6.87 -3.99 -17.27
C LEU A 102 -6.90 -4.01 -15.74
N VAL A 103 -6.00 -3.26 -15.11
CA VAL A 103 -5.90 -3.17 -13.65
C VAL A 103 -6.00 -1.71 -13.23
N ARG A 104 -6.96 -1.38 -12.36
CA ARG A 104 -7.19 -0.03 -11.84
C ARG A 104 -7.26 -0.05 -10.33
N SER A 105 -6.62 0.91 -9.67
CA SER A 105 -6.80 1.13 -8.24
C SER A 105 -8.10 1.90 -8.00
N ARG A 106 -8.87 1.55 -6.97
CA ARG A 106 -10.02 2.34 -6.50
C ARG A 106 -9.63 3.38 -5.43
N SER A 107 -8.34 3.61 -5.22
CA SER A 107 -7.90 4.59 -4.22
C SER A 107 -8.40 5.97 -4.58
N ALA A 108 -8.87 6.74 -3.60
CA ALA A 108 -9.27 8.13 -3.82
C ALA A 108 -8.12 9.01 -4.33
N ASN A 109 -6.87 8.62 -4.03
CA ASN A 109 -5.66 9.27 -4.50
C ASN A 109 -5.08 8.60 -5.77
N ALA A 110 -5.76 7.60 -6.35
CA ALA A 110 -5.27 6.94 -7.55
C ALA A 110 -5.44 7.83 -8.78
N VAL A 111 -4.56 7.63 -9.74
CA VAL A 111 -4.63 8.23 -11.07
C VAL A 111 -5.83 7.67 -11.86
N ASP A 112 -6.40 8.48 -12.75
CA ASP A 112 -7.52 8.07 -13.62
C ASP A 112 -7.12 6.98 -14.62
N ALA A 113 -5.86 6.98 -15.06
CA ALA A 113 -5.25 5.96 -15.89
C ALA A 113 -5.14 4.61 -15.16
N PRO A 114 -5.16 3.47 -15.87
CA PRO A 114 -4.93 2.18 -15.25
C PRO A 114 -3.52 2.07 -14.68
N ALA A 115 -3.42 1.42 -13.52
CA ALA A 115 -2.14 1.08 -12.90
C ALA A 115 -1.35 0.09 -13.76
N TRP A 116 -2.06 -0.76 -14.53
CA TRP A 116 -1.46 -1.60 -15.56
C TRP A 116 -2.48 -2.03 -16.60
N SER A 117 -2.04 -2.26 -17.84
CA SER A 117 -2.83 -2.96 -18.84
C SER A 117 -1.96 -3.72 -19.83
N GLY A 118 -2.46 -4.83 -20.37
CA GLY A 118 -1.69 -5.66 -21.31
C GLY A 118 -2.32 -7.02 -21.58
N PRO A 119 -1.65 -7.88 -22.37
CA PRO A 119 -2.14 -9.23 -22.65
C PRO A 119 -2.45 -9.99 -21.36
N CYS A 120 -3.60 -10.65 -21.30
CA CYS A 120 -3.94 -11.54 -20.20
C CYS A 120 -3.28 -12.90 -20.47
N THR A 121 -2.18 -13.18 -19.80
CA THR A 121 -1.46 -14.46 -19.85
C THR A 121 -1.44 -15.09 -18.45
N ALA A 122 -1.22 -16.40 -18.36
CA ALA A 122 -1.10 -17.06 -17.05
C ALA A 122 0.05 -16.46 -16.22
N ALA A 123 1.17 -16.13 -16.88
CA ALA A 123 2.29 -15.44 -16.25
C ALA A 123 1.89 -14.06 -15.70
N ASN A 124 1.15 -13.25 -16.46
CA ASN A 124 0.72 -11.93 -16.00
C ASN A 124 -0.29 -12.03 -14.85
N LEU A 125 -1.20 -13.01 -14.85
CA LEU A 125 -2.08 -13.24 -13.71
C LEU A 125 -1.27 -13.58 -12.44
N ASN A 126 -0.33 -14.51 -12.54
CA ASN A 126 0.49 -14.90 -11.39
C ASN A 126 1.32 -13.72 -10.85
N ASN A 127 1.99 -12.99 -11.75
CA ASN A 127 2.82 -11.84 -11.40
C ASN A 127 2.00 -10.61 -10.96
N LEU A 128 0.69 -10.56 -11.24
CA LEU A 128 -0.18 -9.48 -10.79
C LEU A 128 -0.37 -9.51 -9.27
N VAL A 129 -0.49 -10.71 -8.69
CA VAL A 129 -0.87 -10.88 -7.28
C VAL A 129 0.29 -11.27 -6.36
N ASP A 130 1.38 -11.81 -6.92
CA ASP A 130 2.55 -12.22 -6.16
C ASP A 130 3.85 -11.65 -6.75
N SER A 131 4.81 -11.33 -5.90
CA SER A 131 6.19 -11.04 -6.30
C SER A 131 7.15 -11.24 -5.13
N PRO A 132 8.44 -11.57 -5.37
CA PRO A 132 9.42 -11.74 -4.30
C PRO A 132 9.46 -10.58 -3.29
N LEU A 133 9.45 -9.34 -3.76
CA LEU A 133 9.51 -8.14 -2.94
C LEU A 133 8.21 -7.91 -2.15
N ARG A 134 7.03 -8.17 -2.73
CA ARG A 134 5.76 -8.11 -1.99
C ARG A 134 5.71 -9.10 -0.84
N ARG A 135 6.26 -10.30 -1.01
CA ARG A 135 6.41 -11.29 0.07
C ARG A 135 7.35 -10.78 1.17
N ALA A 136 8.45 -10.12 0.81
CA ALA A 136 9.36 -9.51 1.78
C ALA A 136 8.71 -8.35 2.55
N ILE A 137 7.99 -7.46 1.86
CA ILE A 137 7.21 -6.36 2.46
C ILE A 137 6.20 -6.94 3.46
N LEU A 138 5.39 -7.91 3.04
CA LEU A 138 4.40 -8.56 3.90
C LEU A 138 5.04 -9.19 5.14
N ALA A 139 6.16 -9.89 4.98
CA ALA A 139 6.88 -10.50 6.09
C ALA A 139 7.35 -9.44 7.11
N HIS A 140 7.86 -8.30 6.66
CA HIS A 140 8.26 -7.20 7.54
C HIS A 140 7.08 -6.53 8.25
N LEU A 141 6.01 -6.19 7.53
CA LEU A 141 4.83 -5.52 8.10
C LEU A 141 4.15 -6.40 9.16
N THR A 142 3.98 -7.69 8.87
CA THR A 142 3.37 -8.65 9.80
C THR A 142 4.25 -8.99 11.01
N ARG A 143 5.51 -8.52 11.03
CA ARG A 143 6.43 -8.60 12.17
C ARG A 143 6.53 -7.30 12.97
N GLY A 144 5.67 -6.32 12.65
CA GLY A 144 5.58 -5.06 13.36
C GLY A 144 6.58 -4.00 12.89
N SER A 145 7.11 -4.10 11.67
CA SER A 145 7.85 -2.99 11.06
C SER A 145 6.91 -1.78 10.93
N SER A 146 7.41 -0.59 11.25
CA SER A 146 6.60 0.63 11.18
C SER A 146 6.36 1.02 9.73
N MET A 147 7.42 0.98 8.94
CA MET A 147 7.43 1.22 7.51
C MET A 147 8.46 0.28 6.86
N VAL A 148 8.18 -0.19 5.65
CA VAL A 148 9.16 -0.80 4.77
C VAL A 148 9.48 0.23 3.69
N TYR A 149 10.73 0.68 3.64
CA TYR A 149 11.20 1.53 2.56
C TYR A 149 11.61 0.67 1.39
N VAL A 150 11.13 0.99 0.19
CA VAL A 150 11.51 0.31 -1.06
C VAL A 150 12.22 1.29 -1.95
N LEU A 151 13.49 1.03 -2.27
CA LEU A 151 14.26 1.76 -3.27
C LEU A 151 14.11 1.06 -4.61
N MET A 152 13.38 1.66 -5.54
CA MET A 152 13.34 1.25 -6.93
C MET A 152 14.54 1.83 -7.67
N THR A 153 15.38 0.96 -8.22
CA THR A 153 16.60 1.37 -8.92
C THR A 153 16.30 2.06 -10.25
N SER A 154 17.29 2.71 -10.83
CA SER A 154 17.25 3.42 -12.11
C SER A 154 18.18 2.78 -13.14
N ALA A 155 18.47 3.43 -14.26
CA ALA A 155 19.59 3.03 -15.13
C ALA A 155 20.95 3.51 -14.58
N ASP A 156 20.96 4.52 -13.70
CA ASP A 156 22.16 5.13 -13.15
C ASP A 156 22.56 4.45 -11.83
N ALA A 157 23.51 3.52 -11.92
CA ALA A 157 24.00 2.77 -10.76
C ALA A 157 24.67 3.67 -9.70
N LYS A 158 25.25 4.82 -10.11
CA LYS A 158 25.88 5.76 -9.17
C LYS A 158 24.82 6.52 -8.38
N ALA A 159 23.76 6.97 -9.04
CA ALA A 159 22.60 7.58 -8.39
C ALA A 159 21.90 6.58 -7.45
N ASP A 160 21.70 5.33 -7.90
CA ASP A 160 21.11 4.26 -7.10
C ASP A 160 21.93 4.02 -5.82
N ARG A 161 23.26 3.94 -5.96
CA ARG A 161 24.17 3.74 -4.84
C ARG A 161 24.17 4.91 -3.86
N ALA A 162 24.23 6.14 -4.37
CA ALA A 162 24.20 7.33 -3.53
C ALA A 162 22.89 7.42 -2.72
N LEU A 163 21.74 7.14 -3.36
CA LEU A 163 20.46 7.12 -2.65
C LEU A 163 20.39 6.00 -1.61
N TYR A 164 20.86 4.79 -1.95
CA TYR A 164 20.86 3.65 -1.04
C TYR A 164 21.66 3.95 0.23
N ASP A 165 22.92 4.40 0.09
CA ASP A 165 23.80 4.65 1.22
C ASP A 165 23.26 5.79 2.13
N MET A 166 22.73 6.86 1.51
CA MET A 166 22.09 7.96 2.25
C MET A 166 20.85 7.48 3.00
N THR A 167 19.95 6.77 2.32
CA THR A 167 18.69 6.29 2.90
C THR A 167 18.96 5.33 4.05
N LEU A 168 19.86 4.35 3.85
CA LEU A 168 20.21 3.39 4.89
C LEU A 168 20.73 4.08 6.16
N LYS A 169 21.62 5.07 6.00
CA LYS A 169 22.15 5.85 7.12
C LYS A 169 21.06 6.65 7.83
N GLU A 170 20.18 7.31 7.08
CA GLU A 170 19.10 8.11 7.65
C GLU A 170 18.11 7.25 8.43
N LEU A 171 17.65 6.13 7.85
CA LEU A 171 16.71 5.21 8.49
C LEU A 171 17.28 4.62 9.80
N GLN A 172 18.55 4.21 9.81
CA GLN A 172 19.23 3.75 11.05
C GLN A 172 19.31 4.84 12.13
N GLY A 173 19.43 6.11 11.72
CA GLY A 173 19.38 7.25 12.63
C GLY A 173 17.98 7.46 13.19
N LEU A 174 16.95 7.38 12.35
CA LEU A 174 15.56 7.59 12.72
C LEU A 174 15.01 6.51 13.65
N GLU A 175 15.38 5.24 13.45
CA GLU A 175 15.02 4.14 14.36
C GLU A 175 15.44 4.39 15.82
N LYS A 176 16.50 5.17 16.04
CA LYS A 176 17.01 5.51 17.38
C LYS A 176 16.43 6.81 17.94
N LYS A 177 16.04 7.74 17.07
CA LYS A 177 15.68 9.12 17.44
C LYS A 177 14.17 9.33 17.57
N ILE A 178 13.38 8.68 16.73
CA ILE A 178 11.93 8.87 16.74
C ILE A 178 11.36 8.21 18.01
N LYS A 179 10.64 9.01 18.79
CA LYS A 179 9.84 8.54 19.92
C LYS A 179 8.40 8.36 19.45
N LEU A 180 7.81 7.23 19.84
CA LEU A 180 6.40 6.97 19.59
C LEU A 180 5.55 7.58 20.71
N PRO A 181 4.32 8.04 20.42
CA PRO A 181 3.36 8.48 21.41
C PRO A 181 3.18 7.48 22.55
N GLU A 182 3.12 7.99 23.78
CA GLU A 182 2.80 7.18 24.94
C GLU A 182 1.34 6.70 24.87
N GLN A 183 1.14 5.41 25.10
CA GLN A 183 -0.20 4.83 25.06
C GLN A 183 -0.91 5.09 26.39
N VAL A 184 -2.11 5.65 26.31
CA VAL A 184 -2.97 5.94 27.48
C VAL A 184 -4.17 4.99 27.49
N LYS A 185 -4.77 4.78 28.66
CA LYS A 185 -5.89 3.83 28.83
C LYS A 185 -7.17 4.33 28.20
N GLU A 186 -7.34 5.64 28.13
CA GLU A 186 -8.50 6.32 27.59
C GLU A 186 -8.40 6.42 26.06
N GLY A 187 -9.50 6.13 25.35
CA GLY A 187 -9.57 6.25 23.89
C GLY A 187 -9.16 4.98 23.12
N PRO A 188 -8.96 5.08 21.79
CA PRO A 188 -8.65 3.93 20.94
C PRO A 188 -7.38 3.21 21.37
N GLN A 189 -7.47 1.88 21.47
CA GLN A 189 -6.35 1.03 21.90
C GLN A 189 -5.73 0.26 20.72
N ILE A 190 -4.41 0.03 20.83
CA ILE A 190 -3.67 -0.96 20.04
C ILE A 190 -4.13 -2.35 20.47
N LYS A 191 -4.47 -3.19 19.49
CA LYS A 191 -4.99 -4.54 19.74
C LYS A 191 -3.98 -5.63 19.37
N LEU A 192 -3.17 -5.43 18.35
CA LEU A 192 -2.26 -6.47 17.88
C LEU A 192 -1.13 -6.70 18.90
N PRO A 193 -0.76 -7.96 19.18
CA PRO A 193 0.33 -8.31 20.09
C PRO A 193 1.70 -8.16 19.40
N LEU A 194 1.90 -7.04 18.71
CA LEU A 194 3.14 -6.71 18.03
C LEU A 194 3.87 -5.62 18.82
N PRO A 195 5.20 -5.69 18.94
CA PRO A 195 5.96 -4.66 19.63
C PRO A 195 5.71 -3.30 18.98
N LEU A 196 5.44 -2.29 19.80
CA LEU A 196 5.34 -0.91 19.35
C LEU A 196 6.75 -0.30 19.36
N LYS A 197 7.40 -0.31 18.20
CA LYS A 197 8.76 0.21 18.00
C LYS A 197 8.86 0.90 16.64
N VAL A 198 9.90 1.72 16.47
CA VAL A 198 10.29 2.26 15.17
C VAL A 198 11.19 1.23 14.49
N SER A 199 10.74 0.66 13.37
CA SER A 199 11.55 -0.26 12.55
C SER A 199 11.31 0.03 11.07
N LEU A 200 12.41 0.28 10.35
CA LEU A 200 12.44 0.90 9.03
C LEU A 200 13.32 0.09 8.05
N PRO A 201 13.03 -1.20 7.77
CA PRO A 201 13.78 -1.97 6.79
C PRO A 201 13.80 -1.28 5.42
N LEU A 202 14.99 -1.28 4.79
CA LEU A 202 15.20 -0.85 3.42
C LEU A 202 15.32 -2.08 2.51
N LEU A 203 14.41 -2.20 1.55
CA LEU A 203 14.44 -3.19 0.49
C LEU A 203 14.76 -2.51 -0.84
N VAL A 204 15.31 -3.27 -1.78
CA VAL A 204 15.71 -2.85 -3.12
C VAL A 204 14.83 -3.55 -4.13
N LEU A 205 14.24 -2.76 -5.02
CA LEU A 205 13.49 -3.22 -6.18
C LEU A 205 14.30 -2.93 -7.43
N ASP A 206 14.87 -3.96 -8.06
CA ASP A 206 15.48 -3.76 -9.37
C ASP A 206 14.37 -3.52 -10.40
N ARG A 207 14.38 -2.31 -10.99
CA ARG A 207 13.40 -1.90 -12.01
C ARG A 207 13.35 -2.84 -13.22
N ASN A 208 14.43 -3.58 -13.47
CA ASN A 208 14.55 -4.49 -14.60
C ASN A 208 14.37 -5.98 -14.23
N ASP A 209 14.04 -6.30 -12.97
CA ASP A 209 13.82 -7.70 -12.59
C ASP A 209 12.51 -8.23 -13.22
N PRO A 210 12.57 -9.25 -14.10
CA PRO A 210 11.37 -9.81 -14.72
C PRO A 210 10.39 -10.43 -13.70
N ALA A 211 10.86 -10.89 -12.55
CA ALA A 211 10.00 -11.41 -11.48
C ALA A 211 9.21 -10.30 -10.75
N GLU A 212 9.66 -9.06 -10.86
CA GLU A 212 9.02 -7.89 -10.26
C GLU A 212 8.32 -7.00 -11.29
N ALA A 213 8.39 -7.31 -12.59
CA ALA A 213 8.00 -6.41 -13.67
C ALA A 213 6.58 -5.83 -13.50
N LEU A 214 5.59 -6.64 -13.12
CA LEU A 214 4.25 -6.13 -12.85
C LEU A 214 4.17 -5.29 -11.57
N PHE A 215 4.88 -5.67 -10.52
CA PHE A 215 4.91 -4.88 -9.29
C PHE A 215 5.57 -3.51 -9.51
N VAL A 216 6.62 -3.44 -10.34
CA VAL A 216 7.21 -2.17 -10.81
C VAL A 216 6.15 -1.31 -11.49
N GLN A 217 5.39 -1.86 -12.44
CA GLN A 217 4.34 -1.10 -13.14
C GLN A 217 3.24 -0.62 -12.18
N LEU A 218 2.77 -1.47 -11.26
CA LEU A 218 1.77 -1.08 -10.28
C LEU A 218 2.25 0.05 -9.37
N LEU A 219 3.51 0.03 -8.94
CA LEU A 219 4.12 1.11 -8.16
C LEU A 219 4.26 2.40 -8.99
N LEU A 220 4.71 2.30 -10.23
CA LEU A 220 4.81 3.46 -11.13
C LEU A 220 3.43 4.03 -11.53
N GLY A 221 2.36 3.25 -11.37
CA GLY A 221 0.99 3.65 -11.60
C GLY A 221 0.26 4.21 -10.38
N THR A 222 0.93 4.40 -9.23
CA THR A 222 0.29 4.99 -8.04
C THR A 222 0.13 6.50 -8.12
N GLU A 223 0.93 7.18 -8.93
CA GLU A 223 0.99 8.64 -9.04
C GLU A 223 1.14 9.08 -10.49
N ASP A 224 0.64 10.27 -10.80
CA ASP A 224 0.77 10.89 -12.13
C ASP A 224 2.24 11.08 -12.48
N ASP A 225 2.57 10.82 -13.75
CA ASP A 225 3.90 10.97 -14.33
C ASP A 225 5.04 10.15 -13.70
N LEU A 226 4.76 9.33 -12.67
CA LEU A 226 5.79 8.56 -11.98
C LEU A 226 6.47 7.55 -12.92
N ALA A 227 5.71 6.92 -13.83
CA ALA A 227 6.24 6.06 -14.89
C ALA A 227 7.23 6.76 -15.86
N LYS A 228 7.18 8.09 -15.96
CA LYS A 228 8.11 8.87 -16.80
C LYS A 228 9.45 9.12 -16.09
N LYS A 229 9.50 8.98 -14.76
CA LYS A 229 10.71 9.23 -13.94
C LYS A 229 11.77 8.18 -14.20
N LYS A 230 12.98 8.64 -14.54
CA LYS A 230 14.11 7.75 -14.91
C LYS A 230 15.08 7.50 -13.76
N GLY A 231 15.18 8.41 -12.81
CA GLY A 231 16.01 8.26 -11.60
C GLY A 231 15.44 7.24 -10.60
N PRO A 232 16.18 6.95 -9.53
CA PRO A 232 15.71 6.04 -8.49
C PRO A 232 14.54 6.67 -7.75
N ILE A 233 13.69 5.83 -7.17
CA ILE A 233 12.46 6.26 -6.47
C ILE A 233 12.42 5.52 -5.13
N LEU A 234 12.07 6.23 -4.06
CA LEU A 234 11.93 5.66 -2.73
C LEU A 234 10.45 5.66 -2.31
N PHE A 235 9.93 4.50 -1.90
CA PHE A 235 8.55 4.32 -1.49
C PHE A 235 8.47 3.94 0.00
N PRO A 236 7.89 4.78 0.86
CA PRO A 236 7.53 4.40 2.23
C PRO A 236 6.24 3.58 2.22
N ILE A 237 6.30 2.31 2.65
CA ILE A 237 5.15 1.40 2.68
C ILE A 237 4.81 1.03 4.12
N PHE A 238 3.56 1.14 4.54
CA PHE A 238 3.14 0.92 5.93
C PHE A 238 1.77 0.25 6.04
N GLY A 239 1.34 -0.03 7.27
CA GLY A 239 0.03 -0.62 7.54
C GLY A 239 -0.15 -1.98 6.88
N ARG A 240 -1.25 -2.18 6.16
CA ARG A 240 -1.54 -3.39 5.37
C ARG A 240 -0.93 -3.38 3.95
N GLY A 241 0.10 -2.56 3.72
CA GLY A 241 0.72 -2.39 2.40
C GLY A 241 0.24 -1.14 1.67
N ARG A 242 0.13 -0.01 2.37
CA ARG A 242 -0.15 1.31 1.80
C ARG A 242 1.16 2.02 1.50
N ALA A 243 1.39 2.38 0.25
CA ALA A 243 2.46 3.30 -0.12
C ALA A 243 2.01 4.72 0.20
N LEU A 244 2.87 5.53 0.82
CA LEU A 244 2.65 6.97 1.04
C LEU A 244 2.80 7.72 -0.30
N ALA A 245 3.48 8.86 -0.32
CA ALA A 245 3.96 9.49 -1.54
C ALA A 245 5.36 8.95 -1.87
N SER A 246 5.59 8.68 -3.14
CA SER A 246 6.89 8.34 -3.69
C SER A 246 7.84 9.54 -3.57
N LEU A 247 9.10 9.28 -3.25
CA LEU A 247 10.14 10.29 -3.21
C LEU A 247 11.05 10.08 -4.42
N TYR A 248 11.22 11.12 -5.24
CA TYR A 248 12.07 11.10 -6.42
C TYR A 248 12.66 12.49 -6.67
N GLU A 249 13.73 12.55 -7.47
CA GLU A 249 14.38 13.81 -7.86
C GLU A 249 14.66 14.73 -6.65
N LYS A 250 14.07 15.94 -6.62
CA LYS A 250 14.27 16.93 -5.56
C LYS A 250 13.76 16.49 -4.18
N ASP A 251 12.87 15.50 -4.13
CA ASP A 251 12.26 15.01 -2.89
C ASP A 251 13.12 13.92 -2.22
N LEU A 252 14.18 13.44 -2.89
CA LEU A 252 15.15 12.46 -2.35
C LEU A 252 16.15 13.11 -1.38
N THR A 253 15.65 13.72 -0.32
CA THR A 253 16.46 14.38 0.70
C THR A 253 16.23 13.76 2.08
N PRO A 254 17.23 13.77 2.98
CA PRO A 254 17.07 13.31 4.35
C PRO A 254 15.90 13.99 5.07
N GLN A 255 15.68 15.28 4.84
CA GLN A 255 14.63 16.06 5.47
C GLN A 255 13.22 15.54 5.12
N VAL A 256 13.01 15.16 3.86
CA VAL A 256 11.73 14.59 3.42
C VAL A 256 11.53 13.18 3.98
N ILE A 257 12.59 12.36 4.06
CA ILE A 257 12.54 11.04 4.71
C ILE A 257 12.19 11.18 6.20
N VAL A 258 12.83 12.12 6.92
CA VAL A 258 12.53 12.44 8.31
C VAL A 258 11.06 12.87 8.46
N ALA A 259 10.58 13.75 7.59
CA ALA A 259 9.21 14.24 7.64
C ALA A 259 8.19 13.13 7.42
N ALA A 260 8.38 12.29 6.40
CA ALA A 260 7.51 11.15 6.11
C ALA A 260 7.50 10.12 7.26
N THR A 261 8.67 9.77 7.78
CA THR A 261 8.79 8.84 8.91
C THR A 261 8.13 9.39 10.17
N SER A 262 8.36 10.66 10.46
CA SER A 262 7.81 11.34 11.64
C SER A 262 6.30 11.46 11.56
N PHE A 263 5.76 11.78 10.37
CA PHE A 263 4.33 11.81 10.14
C PHE A 263 3.68 10.45 10.48
N LEU A 264 4.24 9.36 9.97
CA LEU A 264 3.68 8.02 10.19
C LEU A 264 3.82 7.52 11.65
N CYS A 265 4.77 8.08 12.40
CA CYS A 265 5.03 7.73 13.80
C CYS A 265 4.27 8.59 14.81
N LYS A 266 3.60 9.67 14.39
CA LYS A 266 2.77 10.54 15.24
C LYS A 266 1.38 9.97 15.47
N GLU A 267 0.67 10.55 16.44
CA GLU A 267 -0.74 10.28 16.72
C GLU A 267 -1.59 10.35 15.44
N CYS A 268 -2.45 9.36 15.23
CA CYS A 268 -3.39 9.37 14.12
C CYS A 268 -4.54 10.35 14.40
N SER A 269 -4.39 11.59 13.93
CA SER A 269 -5.39 12.65 14.10
C SER A 269 -6.68 12.39 13.31
N CYS A 270 -6.58 11.80 12.12
CA CYS A 270 -7.69 11.39 11.27
C CYS A 270 -7.81 9.87 11.26
N GLN A 271 -8.75 9.35 12.05
CA GLN A 271 -9.14 7.94 12.02
C GLN A 271 -9.63 7.50 10.62
N VAL A 272 -10.00 8.47 9.78
CA VAL A 272 -10.45 8.30 8.39
C VAL A 272 -9.25 8.11 7.47
N LYS A 273 -9.17 6.94 6.86
CA LYS A 273 -8.10 6.53 5.95
C LYS A 273 -7.93 7.49 4.76
N GLU A 274 -9.04 7.92 4.18
CA GLU A 274 -9.09 8.74 2.97
C GLU A 274 -8.52 10.15 3.17
N LEU A 275 -8.41 10.61 4.43
CA LEU A 275 -7.74 11.85 4.79
C LEU A 275 -6.24 11.68 4.99
N ASN A 276 -5.71 10.46 4.86
CA ASN A 276 -4.28 10.17 4.89
C ASN A 276 -3.76 9.93 3.48
N PRO A 277 -2.63 10.57 3.11
CA PRO A 277 -2.04 10.38 1.78
C PRO A 277 -1.66 8.92 1.53
N GLY A 278 -1.55 8.58 0.25
CA GLY A 278 -1.08 7.28 -0.20
C GLY A 278 -2.11 6.43 -0.94
N VAL A 279 -1.64 5.29 -1.43
CA VAL A 279 -2.38 4.32 -2.23
C VAL A 279 -2.09 2.92 -1.67
N ASP A 280 -3.13 2.11 -1.54
CA ASP A 280 -2.94 0.72 -1.13
C ASP A 280 -2.37 -0.08 -2.28
N LEU A 281 -1.34 -0.87 -2.02
CA LEU A 281 -0.76 -1.77 -2.99
C LEU A 281 -1.63 -3.01 -3.14
N LEU A 282 -1.55 -3.64 -4.31
CA LEU A 282 -2.17 -4.95 -4.53
C LEU A 282 -1.33 -6.01 -3.78
N MET A 283 -1.91 -6.57 -2.72
CA MET A 283 -1.26 -7.49 -1.79
C MET A 283 -2.05 -8.81 -1.69
N LEU A 284 -1.39 -9.94 -1.92
CA LEU A 284 -1.88 -11.26 -1.54
C LEU A 284 -1.55 -11.52 -0.06
N ALA A 285 -2.52 -11.26 0.82
CA ALA A 285 -2.37 -11.41 2.26
C ALA A 285 -3.73 -11.72 2.93
N ASP A 286 -3.78 -12.84 3.64
CA ASP A 286 -4.92 -13.22 4.46
C ASP A 286 -4.79 -12.53 5.83
N TRP A 287 -5.11 -11.23 5.90
CA TRP A 287 -4.89 -10.41 7.08
C TRP A 287 -5.58 -10.96 8.33
N GLU A 288 -6.79 -11.50 8.19
CA GLU A 288 -7.51 -12.14 9.29
C GLU A 288 -6.76 -13.36 9.83
N ALA A 289 -6.30 -14.26 8.94
CA ALA A 289 -5.50 -15.41 9.35
C ALA A 289 -4.15 -14.99 9.96
N HIS A 290 -3.53 -13.93 9.43
CA HIS A 290 -2.27 -13.39 9.95
C HIS A 290 -2.46 -12.81 11.35
N PHE A 291 -3.50 -12.00 11.60
CA PHE A 291 -3.81 -11.49 12.93
C PHE A 291 -4.13 -12.61 13.91
N ALA A 292 -4.95 -13.59 13.50
CA ALA A 292 -5.26 -14.75 14.33
C ALA A 292 -4.00 -15.56 14.71
N ALA A 293 -3.02 -15.67 13.82
CA ALA A 293 -1.74 -16.30 14.12
C ALA A 293 -0.92 -15.48 15.14
N MET A 294 -0.88 -14.15 15.00
CA MET A 294 -0.20 -13.26 15.95
C MET A 294 -0.79 -13.37 17.36
N PHE A 295 -2.12 -13.39 17.51
CA PHE A 295 -2.80 -13.59 18.80
C PHE A 295 -2.51 -14.96 19.44
N LYS A 296 -2.11 -15.96 18.64
CA LYS A 296 -1.65 -17.27 19.10
C LYS A 296 -0.14 -17.32 19.38
N GLY A 297 0.55 -16.17 19.36
CA GLY A 297 2.00 -16.09 19.54
C GLY A 297 2.81 -16.67 18.39
N ARG A 298 2.21 -16.86 17.21
CA ARG A 298 2.87 -17.44 16.03
C ARG A 298 3.32 -16.34 15.07
N GLN A 299 4.44 -16.56 14.41
CA GLN A 299 4.85 -15.72 13.29
C GLN A 299 3.97 -16.02 12.08
N PRO A 300 3.21 -15.05 11.54
CA PRO A 300 2.21 -15.30 10.50
C PRO A 300 2.83 -15.57 9.12
N VAL A 301 3.96 -14.93 8.83
CA VAL A 301 4.65 -15.02 7.54
C VAL A 301 6.13 -15.27 7.78
N PRO A 302 6.74 -16.32 7.19
CA PRO A 302 8.17 -16.55 7.30
C PRO A 302 8.94 -15.45 6.55
N MET A 303 10.11 -15.08 7.05
CA MET A 303 11.01 -14.23 6.27
C MET A 303 11.48 -14.99 5.03
N PRO A 304 11.50 -14.37 3.84
CA PRO A 304 12.13 -14.95 2.67
C PRO A 304 13.59 -15.32 2.97
N LYS A 305 14.05 -16.45 2.42
CA LYS A 305 15.45 -16.91 2.60
C LYS A 305 16.47 -15.91 2.06
N VAL A 306 16.10 -15.22 0.98
CA VAL A 306 16.89 -14.17 0.36
C VAL A 306 16.07 -12.90 0.45
N LEU A 307 16.59 -11.90 1.17
CA LEU A 307 15.98 -10.58 1.22
C LEU A 307 16.56 -9.70 0.13
N PRO A 308 15.73 -8.99 -0.63
CA PRO A 308 16.20 -8.07 -1.66
C PRO A 308 16.68 -6.78 -0.99
N THR A 309 17.84 -6.81 -0.33
CA THR A 309 18.42 -5.63 0.35
C THR A 309 19.66 -5.09 -0.35
N ALA A 310 20.24 -5.86 -1.28
CA ALA A 310 21.44 -5.46 -2.02
C ALA A 310 21.06 -4.79 -3.34
N LEU A 311 21.85 -3.79 -3.75
CA LEU A 311 21.77 -3.24 -5.10
C LEU A 311 22.15 -4.30 -6.15
N PRO A 312 21.48 -4.30 -7.33
CA PRO A 312 21.79 -5.24 -8.39
C PRO A 312 23.24 -5.05 -8.88
N THR A 313 23.94 -6.15 -9.08
CA THR A 313 25.30 -6.13 -9.63
C THR A 313 25.20 -5.87 -11.13
N ARG A 314 25.38 -4.62 -11.56
CA ARG A 314 25.40 -4.30 -12.99
C ARG A 314 26.80 -4.55 -13.54
N VAL A 315 26.92 -5.47 -14.50
CA VAL A 315 28.10 -5.55 -15.35
C VAL A 315 28.12 -4.28 -16.18
N VAL A 316 29.01 -3.34 -15.86
CA VAL A 316 29.31 -2.21 -16.74
C VAL A 316 29.90 -2.83 -18.00
N ARG A 317 29.10 -2.94 -19.06
CA ARG A 317 29.68 -3.27 -20.37
C ARG A 317 30.53 -2.05 -20.77
N PRO A 318 31.81 -2.26 -21.10
CA PRO A 318 32.74 -1.19 -21.42
C PRO A 318 32.30 -0.36 -22.64
#